data_AF-A0A3B8V7A6-F1
#
_entry.id   AF-A0A3B8V7A6-F1
#
_cell.length_a   1.000
_cell.length_b   1.000
_cell.length_c   1.000
_cell.angle_alpha   90.00
_cell.angle_beta   90.00
_cell.angle_gamma   90.00
#
_symmetry.space_group_name_H-M   'P 1'
#
loop_
_entity.id
_entity.type
_entity.pdbx_description
1 polymer ?
#
loop_
_entity_poly.entity_id
_entity_poly.type
_entity_poly.pdbx_seq_one_letter_code
_entity_poly.pdbx_strand_id
1 'polypeptide(L)'
;MNYRKCPKCDLNYITDDEELCVVCMPQIKVTSYAKTVETDFSHIIRGCVYGGNSRIIYEKFCGTLGWDKNKANQFGWQTPLYAANADTNKTNDVWFIFYPNYDAQRLDSVVDNYHVVNLIQNNGDTIIEVVDDNLGKSNNANRITFVKTNSGYEFFGVYKIVENGTTRRYQRISDNYPIKL
;
A
#
# COMPACT_ATOMS: atom_id res chain seq x y z
N MET A 1 -17.64 3.95 23.93
CA MET A 1 -17.85 4.24 22.50
C MET A 1 -18.69 3.11 21.95
N ASN A 2 -19.89 3.39 21.44
CA ASN A 2 -20.67 2.36 20.77
C ASN A 2 -20.34 2.37 19.28
N TYR A 3 -20.45 1.20 18.66
CA TYR A 3 -20.23 1.00 17.24
C TYR A 3 -21.54 0.54 16.61
N ARG A 4 -21.85 1.10 15.45
CA ARG A 4 -23.00 0.70 14.61
C ARG A 4 -22.53 0.38 13.20
N LYS A 5 -23.32 -0.38 12.44
CA LYS A 5 -23.00 -0.62 11.03
C LYS A 5 -23.22 0.63 10.20
N CYS A 6 -22.38 0.82 9.19
CA CYS A 6 -22.49 1.88 8.20
C CYS A 6 -23.83 1.76 7.47
N PRO A 7 -24.68 2.79 7.51
CA PRO A 7 -26.03 2.71 6.94
C PRO A 7 -26.06 2.63 5.40
N LYS A 8 -24.92 2.88 4.73
CA LYS A 8 -24.84 2.87 3.26
C LYS A 8 -24.39 1.53 2.68
N CYS A 9 -23.39 0.88 3.29
CA CYS A 9 -22.89 -0.40 2.78
C CYS A 9 -23.30 -1.60 3.61
N ASP A 10 -23.69 -1.42 4.88
CA ASP A 10 -23.98 -2.50 5.85
C ASP A 10 -22.83 -3.51 6.09
N LEU A 11 -21.62 -3.16 5.63
CA LEU A 11 -20.42 -3.99 5.72
C LEU A 11 -19.44 -3.51 6.80
N ASN A 12 -19.22 -2.20 6.89
CA ASN A 12 -18.23 -1.61 7.81
C ASN A 12 -18.88 -1.08 9.08
N TYR A 13 -18.17 -1.13 10.21
CA TYR A 13 -18.59 -0.50 11.47
C TYR A 13 -18.07 0.93 11.56
N ILE A 14 -18.87 1.79 12.22
CA ILE A 14 -18.60 3.21 12.46
C ILE A 14 -18.92 3.54 13.92
N THR A 15 -18.28 4.56 14.47
CA THR A 15 -18.59 5.07 15.80
C THR A 15 -19.86 5.95 15.79
N ASP A 16 -20.38 6.28 16.97
CA ASP A 16 -21.59 7.11 17.10
C ASP A 16 -21.43 8.53 16.51
N ASP A 17 -20.20 9.05 16.48
CA ASP A 17 -19.82 10.34 15.90
C ASP A 17 -19.57 10.29 14.39
N GLU A 18 -19.51 9.10 13.79
CA GLU A 18 -19.33 8.91 12.36
C GLU A 18 -20.69 8.69 11.67
N GLU A 19 -20.93 9.39 10.56
CA GLU A 19 -22.17 9.24 9.78
C GLU A 19 -22.11 8.08 8.79
N LEU A 20 -20.96 7.90 8.13
CA LEU A 20 -20.67 6.91 7.09
C LEU A 20 -19.25 6.35 7.26
N CYS A 21 -19.03 5.10 6.89
CA CYS A 21 -17.67 4.55 6.91
C CYS A 21 -16.79 5.27 5.88
N VAL A 22 -15.47 5.25 6.10
CA VAL A 22 -14.49 5.93 5.23
C VAL A 22 -14.63 5.59 3.74
N VAL A 23 -15.06 4.37 3.41
CA VAL A 23 -15.31 3.92 2.03
C VAL A 23 -16.58 4.54 1.44
N CYS A 24 -17.58 4.77 2.29
CA CYS A 24 -18.90 5.25 1.93
C CYS A 24 -19.04 6.77 1.97
N MET A 25 -18.19 7.45 2.75
CA MET A 25 -18.11 8.90 2.79
C MET A 25 -18.02 9.43 1.36
N PRO A 26 -18.85 10.44 0.98
CA PRO A 26 -18.71 11.08 -0.31
C PRO A 26 -17.28 11.63 -0.40
N GLN A 27 -16.47 11.05 -1.28
CA GLN A 27 -15.23 11.69 -1.66
C GLN A 27 -15.61 13.09 -2.12
N ILE A 28 -15.08 14.13 -1.45
CA ILE A 28 -15.14 15.48 -1.98
C ILE A 28 -14.74 15.32 -3.44
N LYS A 29 -15.66 15.65 -4.35
CA LYS A 29 -15.37 15.69 -5.78
C LYS A 29 -14.26 16.72 -5.94
N VAL A 30 -13.01 16.28 -5.88
CA VAL A 30 -11.92 16.94 -6.55
C VAL A 30 -12.30 16.80 -8.01
N THR A 31 -13.03 17.79 -8.51
CA THR A 31 -13.36 17.92 -9.92
C THR A 31 -12.09 17.64 -10.71
N SER A 32 -12.19 16.69 -11.63
CA SER A 32 -11.14 16.14 -12.48
C SER A 32 -10.53 17.14 -13.48
N TYR A 33 -10.38 18.40 -13.06
CA TYR A 33 -9.42 19.33 -13.62
C TYR A 33 -8.23 19.37 -12.67
N ALA A 34 -7.45 18.29 -12.65
CA ALA A 34 -6.08 18.41 -12.18
C ALA A 34 -5.36 19.35 -13.16
N LYS A 35 -5.37 20.65 -12.87
CA LYS A 35 -4.14 21.42 -13.08
C LYS A 35 -3.06 20.55 -12.45
N THR A 36 -2.13 20.09 -13.27
CA THR A 36 -0.96 19.33 -12.85
C THR A 36 -0.18 20.20 -11.86
N VAL A 37 -0.56 20.14 -10.58
CA VAL A 37 0.39 20.37 -9.51
C VAL A 37 1.37 19.24 -9.72
N GLU A 38 2.56 19.60 -10.17
CA GLU A 38 3.65 18.66 -10.40
C GLU A 38 3.77 17.82 -9.12
N THR A 39 3.44 16.53 -9.22
CA THR A 39 3.48 15.64 -8.06
C THR A 39 4.90 15.69 -7.51
N ASP A 40 5.06 16.16 -6.27
CA ASP A 40 6.37 16.22 -5.65
C ASP A 40 6.90 14.79 -5.46
N PHE A 41 7.93 14.42 -6.23
CA PHE A 41 8.61 13.13 -6.11
C PHE A 41 9.79 13.17 -5.14
N SER A 42 10.08 14.33 -4.52
CA SER A 42 11.11 14.45 -3.47
C SER A 42 10.60 14.10 -2.06
N HIS A 43 9.27 14.05 -1.88
CA HIS A 43 8.63 13.67 -0.62
C HIS A 43 7.35 12.86 -0.91
N ILE A 44 7.22 11.72 -0.26
CA ILE A 44 6.09 10.80 -0.41
C ILE A 44 5.16 10.96 0.79
N ILE A 45 3.88 11.24 0.54
CA ILE A 45 2.88 11.56 1.58
C ILE A 45 1.68 10.61 1.44
N ARG A 46 1.24 10.03 2.55
CA ARG A 46 0.13 9.06 2.55
C ARG A 46 -1.14 9.70 2.00
N GLY A 47 -1.90 8.94 1.22
CA GLY A 47 -3.11 9.44 0.57
C GLY A 47 -2.88 10.06 -0.81
N CYS A 48 -1.62 10.36 -1.17
CA CYS A 48 -1.30 10.87 -2.49
C CYS A 48 -1.17 9.74 -3.52
N VAL A 49 -1.72 9.96 -4.72
CA VAL A 49 -1.60 9.06 -5.88
C VAL A 49 -0.43 9.51 -6.76
N TYR A 50 0.51 8.60 -7.03
CA TYR A 50 1.75 8.92 -7.74
C TYR A 50 1.77 8.46 -9.21
N GLY A 51 0.75 7.71 -9.65
CA GLY A 51 0.57 7.33 -11.05
C GLY A 51 -0.14 5.99 -11.24
N GLY A 52 -0.38 5.60 -12.49
CA GLY A 52 -1.07 4.34 -12.82
C GLY A 52 -0.15 3.11 -12.96
N ASN A 53 1.17 3.31 -13.10
CA ASN A 53 2.13 2.28 -13.47
C ASN A 53 3.28 2.25 -12.45
N SER A 54 3.46 1.11 -11.78
CA SER A 54 4.43 0.91 -10.70
C SER A 54 5.88 1.14 -11.15
N ARG A 55 6.27 0.67 -12.35
CA ARG A 55 7.60 0.90 -12.91
C ARG A 55 7.89 2.38 -13.13
N ILE A 56 6.96 3.10 -13.75
CA ILE A 56 7.12 4.54 -14.01
C ILE A 56 7.26 5.30 -12.69
N ILE A 57 6.44 4.97 -11.68
CA ILE A 57 6.52 5.59 -10.35
C ILE A 57 7.90 5.31 -9.72
N TYR A 58 8.33 4.04 -9.73
CA TYR A 58 9.61 3.63 -9.18
C TYR A 58 10.78 4.36 -9.85
N GLU A 59 10.79 4.42 -11.19
CA GLU A 59 11.84 5.10 -11.97
C GLU A 59 11.90 6.61 -11.69
N LYS A 60 10.74 7.26 -11.43
CA LYS A 60 10.73 8.67 -10.99
C LYS A 60 11.37 8.85 -9.63
N PHE A 61 11.09 7.95 -8.68
CA PHE A 61 11.72 7.98 -7.35
C PHE A 61 13.21 7.58 -7.39
N CYS A 62 13.66 6.79 -8.37
CA CYS A 62 15.10 6.62 -8.63
C CYS A 62 15.77 7.97 -8.92
N GLY A 63 15.15 8.81 -9.75
CA GLY A 63 15.71 10.10 -10.14
C GLY A 63 15.67 11.19 -9.06
N THR A 64 14.76 11.07 -8.09
CA THR A 64 14.46 12.13 -7.11
C THR A 64 14.86 11.78 -5.68
N LEU A 65 14.69 10.52 -5.28
CA LEU A 65 15.04 10.02 -3.94
C LEU A 65 16.31 9.17 -3.94
N GLY A 66 16.84 8.81 -5.11
CA GLY A 66 18.05 7.99 -5.23
C GLY A 66 17.82 6.48 -5.11
N TRP A 67 16.58 6.01 -5.31
CA TRP A 67 16.28 4.57 -5.32
C TRP A 67 17.06 3.82 -6.39
N ASP A 68 17.30 2.54 -6.15
CA ASP A 68 18.10 1.67 -6.99
C ASP A 68 17.46 1.42 -8.36
N LYS A 69 17.94 2.11 -9.39
CA LYS A 69 17.45 1.97 -10.76
C LYS A 69 17.58 0.54 -11.29
N ASN A 70 18.55 -0.25 -10.80
CA ASN A 70 18.73 -1.63 -11.26
C ASN A 70 17.58 -2.55 -10.84
N LYS A 71 16.77 -2.14 -9.87
CA LYS A 71 15.59 -2.91 -9.42
C LYS A 71 14.30 -2.53 -10.15
N ALA A 72 14.34 -1.61 -11.12
CA ALA A 72 13.14 -1.21 -11.88
C ALA A 72 12.45 -2.38 -12.60
N ASN A 73 13.21 -3.41 -13.00
CA ASN A 73 12.66 -4.61 -13.64
C ASN A 73 11.80 -5.48 -12.70
N GLN A 74 11.80 -5.21 -11.38
CA GLN A 74 10.91 -5.88 -10.43
C GLN A 74 9.45 -5.37 -10.51
N PHE A 75 9.18 -4.34 -11.32
CA PHE A 75 7.88 -3.68 -11.41
C PHE A 75 7.21 -3.81 -12.79
N GLY A 76 7.34 -4.98 -13.42
CA GLY A 76 6.81 -5.25 -14.76
C GLY A 76 5.53 -6.09 -14.77
N TRP A 77 5.18 -6.57 -15.97
CA TRP A 77 4.15 -7.59 -16.13
C TRP A 77 4.61 -8.89 -15.49
N GLN A 78 3.72 -9.56 -14.74
CA GLN A 78 4.02 -10.82 -14.04
C GLN A 78 5.27 -10.77 -13.15
N THR A 79 5.50 -9.66 -12.45
CA THR A 79 6.54 -9.58 -11.42
C THR A 79 5.92 -9.52 -10.02
N PRO A 80 6.70 -9.80 -8.95
CA PRO A 80 6.21 -9.70 -7.58
C PRO A 80 5.84 -8.28 -7.13
N LEU A 81 6.15 -7.25 -7.94
CA LEU A 81 5.95 -5.83 -7.62
C LEU A 81 6.62 -5.41 -6.30
N TYR A 82 7.80 -5.98 -6.05
CA TYR A 82 8.54 -5.84 -4.81
C TYR A 82 10.05 -5.77 -5.10
N ALA A 83 10.74 -4.85 -4.44
CA ALA A 83 12.18 -4.68 -4.55
C ALA A 83 12.82 -4.59 -3.17
N ALA A 84 13.63 -5.60 -2.81
CA ALA A 84 14.32 -5.63 -1.52
C ALA A 84 15.48 -4.63 -1.45
N ASN A 85 15.66 -3.92 -0.33
CA ASN A 85 16.74 -2.96 -0.08
C ASN A 85 16.91 -1.97 -1.25
N ALA A 86 15.80 -1.38 -1.67
CA ALA A 86 15.70 -0.59 -2.89
C ALA A 86 16.01 0.88 -2.70
N ASP A 87 15.87 1.38 -1.48
CA ASP A 87 16.18 2.78 -1.19
C ASP A 87 17.69 3.09 -1.22
N THR A 88 18.00 4.38 -1.12
CA THR A 88 19.37 4.91 -1.20
C THR A 88 20.30 4.29 -0.18
N ASN A 89 19.80 4.06 1.04
CA ASN A 89 20.57 3.50 2.14
C ASN A 89 20.57 1.97 2.16
N LYS A 90 19.84 1.30 1.24
CA LYS A 90 19.69 -0.17 1.19
C LYS A 90 19.11 -0.76 2.48
N THR A 91 18.22 -0.03 3.14
CA THR A 91 17.58 -0.44 4.40
C THR A 91 16.06 -0.61 4.29
N ASN A 92 15.45 -0.07 3.23
CA ASN A 92 14.01 -0.16 3.00
C ASN A 92 13.72 -0.88 1.69
N ASP A 93 12.69 -1.72 1.71
CA ASP A 93 12.10 -2.31 0.53
C ASP A 93 11.07 -1.36 -0.09
N VAL A 94 10.79 -1.53 -1.38
CA VAL A 94 9.66 -0.88 -2.06
C VAL A 94 8.67 -1.95 -2.51
N TRP A 95 7.39 -1.71 -2.21
CA TRP A 95 6.33 -2.70 -2.43
C TRP A 95 5.08 -2.05 -3.04
N PHE A 96 4.59 -2.60 -4.15
CA PHE A 96 3.34 -2.21 -4.77
C PHE A 96 2.32 -3.34 -4.67
N ILE A 97 1.22 -3.11 -3.95
CA ILE A 97 0.12 -4.06 -3.81
C ILE A 97 -0.89 -3.77 -4.95
N PHE A 98 -0.96 -4.67 -5.92
CA PHE A 98 -1.88 -4.53 -7.07
C PHE A 98 -3.30 -4.99 -6.77
N TYR A 99 -3.45 -6.06 -5.98
CA TYR A 99 -4.74 -6.61 -5.56
C TYR A 99 -4.92 -6.46 -4.05
N PRO A 100 -5.21 -5.24 -3.55
CA PRO A 100 -5.54 -5.07 -2.14
C PRO A 100 -6.88 -5.73 -1.82
N ASN A 101 -6.92 -6.42 -0.69
CA ASN A 101 -8.14 -6.96 -0.12
C ASN A 101 -8.51 -6.17 1.14
N TYR A 102 -9.76 -5.76 1.26
CA TYR A 102 -10.28 -5.04 2.44
C TYR A 102 -11.32 -5.86 3.21
N ASP A 103 -11.62 -7.07 2.73
CA ASP A 103 -12.61 -7.97 3.31
C ASP A 103 -11.92 -9.25 3.80
N ALA A 104 -11.82 -9.36 5.12
CA ALA A 104 -11.16 -10.49 5.78
C ALA A 104 -11.90 -11.83 5.57
N GLN A 105 -13.18 -11.79 5.19
CA GLN A 105 -13.97 -13.01 4.92
C GLN A 105 -13.79 -13.48 3.49
N ARG A 106 -13.25 -12.62 2.61
CA ARG A 106 -13.13 -12.87 1.19
C ARG A 106 -11.69 -13.15 0.81
N LEU A 107 -11.19 -14.32 1.19
CA LEU A 107 -9.83 -14.78 0.86
C LEU A 107 -9.74 -15.44 -0.53
N ASP A 108 -10.83 -15.47 -1.30
CA ASP A 108 -10.97 -16.15 -2.59
C ASP A 108 -10.29 -15.42 -3.77
N SER A 109 -9.76 -14.21 -3.56
CA SER A 109 -9.01 -13.46 -4.58
C SER A 109 -7.60 -14.00 -4.83
N VAL A 110 -7.33 -15.28 -4.50
CA VAL A 110 -6.09 -15.97 -4.86
C VAL A 110 -6.05 -16.10 -6.36
N VAL A 111 -5.21 -15.32 -7.01
CA VAL A 111 -4.95 -15.51 -8.45
C VAL A 111 -4.12 -16.78 -8.57
N ASP A 112 -4.58 -17.75 -9.35
CA ASP A 112 -3.78 -18.91 -9.73
C ASP A 112 -2.41 -18.41 -10.22
N ASN A 113 -1.33 -18.79 -9.53
CA ASN A 113 0.08 -18.40 -9.69
C ASN A 113 0.65 -17.26 -8.80
N TYR A 114 -0.16 -16.56 -8.00
CA TYR A 114 0.33 -15.63 -6.97
C TYR A 114 -0.43 -15.84 -5.67
N HIS A 115 0.02 -16.82 -4.89
CA HIS A 115 -0.51 -17.18 -3.57
C HIS A 115 -0.15 -16.13 -2.49
N VAL A 116 -0.43 -14.86 -2.76
CA VAL A 116 -0.22 -13.77 -1.81
C VAL A 116 -1.53 -13.01 -1.63
N VAL A 117 -2.18 -13.20 -0.48
CA VAL A 117 -3.34 -12.40 -0.08
C VAL A 117 -2.84 -11.22 0.75
N ASN A 118 -3.12 -10.00 0.29
CA ASN A 118 -2.78 -8.75 0.96
C ASN A 118 -4.02 -8.13 1.57
N LEU A 119 -4.29 -8.44 2.84
CA LEU A 119 -5.42 -7.92 3.58
C LEU A 119 -5.05 -6.61 4.28
N ILE A 120 -5.72 -5.54 3.91
CA ILE A 120 -5.59 -4.21 4.48
C ILE A 120 -6.67 -4.03 5.55
N GLN A 121 -6.25 -3.72 6.77
CA GLN A 121 -7.15 -3.55 7.92
C GLN A 121 -6.97 -2.18 8.56
N ASN A 122 -7.93 -1.77 9.39
CA ASN A 122 -7.84 -0.58 10.24
C ASN A 122 -7.44 0.68 9.44
N ASN A 123 -8.15 0.95 8.33
CA ASN A 123 -7.86 2.09 7.44
C ASN A 123 -6.41 2.14 6.91
N GLY A 124 -5.79 0.96 6.76
CA GLY A 124 -4.43 0.80 6.31
C GLY A 124 -3.39 0.75 7.42
N ASP A 125 -3.75 0.81 8.71
CA ASP A 125 -2.77 0.75 9.81
C ASP A 125 -2.04 -0.59 9.85
N THR A 126 -2.72 -1.64 9.40
CA THR A 126 -2.18 -2.99 9.37
C THR A 126 -2.35 -3.60 7.98
N ILE A 127 -1.29 -4.22 7.48
CA ILE A 127 -1.34 -5.08 6.29
C ILE A 127 -0.96 -6.50 6.73
N ILE A 128 -1.80 -7.47 6.40
CA ILE A 128 -1.51 -8.90 6.56
C ILE A 128 -1.22 -9.48 5.18
N GLU A 129 -0.04 -10.06 5.03
CA GLU A 129 0.38 -10.80 3.84
C GLU A 129 0.37 -12.29 4.18
N VAL A 130 -0.53 -13.05 3.57
CA VAL A 130 -0.55 -14.51 3.66
C VAL A 130 0.14 -15.05 2.42
N VAL A 131 1.22 -15.81 2.59
CA VAL A 131 2.02 -16.40 1.50
C VAL A 131 1.96 -17.92 1.52
N ASP A 132 2.27 -18.55 0.39
CA ASP A 132 2.51 -20.00 0.31
C ASP A 132 3.58 -20.46 1.32
N ASP A 133 3.43 -21.65 1.86
CA ASP A 133 4.38 -22.25 2.82
C ASP A 133 5.81 -22.31 2.26
N ASN A 134 5.95 -22.50 0.94
CA ASN A 134 7.25 -22.56 0.25
C ASN A 134 7.96 -21.19 0.15
N LEU A 135 7.22 -20.07 0.27
CA LEU A 135 7.79 -18.72 0.29
C LEU A 135 8.39 -18.37 1.66
N GLY A 136 7.84 -18.92 2.75
CA GLY A 136 8.38 -18.78 4.10
C GLY A 136 8.45 -17.33 4.61
N LYS A 137 9.54 -16.99 5.31
CA LYS A 137 9.72 -15.70 6.01
C LYS A 137 10.15 -14.57 5.05
N SER A 138 9.74 -13.34 5.35
CA SER A 138 10.29 -12.13 4.71
C SER A 138 11.54 -11.63 5.44
N ASN A 139 12.28 -10.71 4.84
CA ASN A 139 13.33 -9.97 5.55
C ASN A 139 12.70 -9.00 6.58
N ASN A 140 13.53 -8.30 7.37
CA ASN A 140 13.08 -7.36 8.40
C ASN A 140 13.19 -5.87 7.96
N ALA A 141 13.44 -5.58 6.68
CA ALA A 141 13.47 -4.21 6.18
C ALA A 141 12.08 -3.58 6.28
N ASN A 142 12.03 -2.26 6.47
CA ASN A 142 10.73 -1.57 6.38
C ASN A 142 10.29 -1.51 4.91
N ARG A 143 8.98 -1.48 4.68
CA ARG A 143 8.39 -1.45 3.34
C ARG A 143 7.77 -0.09 3.04
N ILE A 144 8.31 0.60 2.05
CA ILE A 144 7.69 1.77 1.42
C ILE A 144 6.58 1.23 0.51
N THR A 145 5.32 1.40 0.94
CA THR A 145 4.20 0.64 0.37
C THR A 145 3.24 1.52 -0.40
N PHE A 146 2.95 1.12 -1.64
CA PHE A 146 1.94 1.70 -2.50
C PHE A 146 0.83 0.69 -2.76
N VAL A 147 -0.41 1.16 -2.79
CA VAL A 147 -1.59 0.31 -3.00
C VAL A 147 -2.37 0.78 -4.21
N LYS A 148 -2.78 -0.16 -5.05
CA LYS A 148 -3.59 0.12 -6.23
C LYS A 148 -5.01 0.55 -5.84
N THR A 149 -5.43 1.69 -6.36
CA THR A 149 -6.79 2.23 -6.29
C THR A 149 -7.32 2.49 -7.70
N ASN A 150 -8.58 2.92 -7.80
CA ASN A 150 -9.18 3.34 -9.06
C ASN A 150 -8.44 4.53 -9.72
N SER A 151 -7.81 5.38 -8.91
CA SER A 151 -7.11 6.57 -9.38
C SER A 151 -5.64 6.32 -9.72
N GLY A 152 -5.05 5.21 -9.28
CA GLY A 152 -3.63 4.90 -9.48
C GLY A 152 -3.04 4.16 -8.28
N TYR A 153 -1.74 4.21 -8.13
CA TYR A 153 -1.05 3.74 -6.93
C TYR A 153 -0.94 4.88 -5.92
N GLU A 154 -1.63 4.71 -4.81
CA GLU A 154 -1.60 5.60 -3.66
C GLU A 154 -0.50 5.18 -2.70
N PHE A 155 0.26 6.13 -2.15
CA PHE A 155 1.18 5.81 -1.08
C PHE A 155 0.41 5.55 0.22
N PHE A 156 0.63 4.37 0.80
CA PHE A 156 -0.07 3.94 2.02
C PHE A 156 0.79 4.07 3.27
N GLY A 157 2.09 4.38 3.13
CA GLY A 157 3.01 4.61 4.25
C GLY A 157 4.23 3.70 4.22
N VAL A 158 5.06 3.86 5.26
CA VAL A 158 6.18 2.96 5.57
C VAL A 158 5.75 1.98 6.64
N TYR A 159 5.99 0.69 6.42
CA TYR A 159 5.54 -0.37 7.31
C TYR A 159 6.70 -1.19 7.86
N LYS A 160 6.57 -1.63 9.12
CA LYS A 160 7.50 -2.57 9.76
C LYS A 160 6.82 -3.91 9.95
N ILE A 161 7.55 -5.00 9.69
CA ILE A 161 7.06 -6.34 10.03
C ILE A 161 7.08 -6.55 11.55
N VAL A 162 5.96 -7.01 12.09
CA VAL A 162 5.78 -7.31 13.53
C VAL A 162 5.50 -8.80 13.79
N GLU A 163 5.08 -9.53 12.76
CA GLU A 163 4.89 -10.98 12.78
C GLU A 163 5.42 -11.54 11.46
N ASN A 164 6.26 -12.59 11.51
CA ASN A 164 6.97 -13.09 10.34
C ASN A 164 6.91 -14.62 10.26
N GLY A 165 6.58 -15.14 9.09
CA GLY A 165 6.24 -16.53 8.84
C GLY A 165 5.51 -16.63 7.51
N THR A 166 4.62 -17.61 7.39
CA THR A 166 3.72 -17.78 6.24
C THR A 166 2.54 -16.81 6.31
N THR A 167 2.14 -16.40 7.50
CA THR A 167 1.37 -15.17 7.73
C THR A 167 2.32 -14.09 8.25
N ARG A 168 2.34 -12.95 7.56
CA ARG A 168 3.20 -11.81 7.90
C ARG A 168 2.31 -10.62 8.22
N ARG A 169 2.60 -9.94 9.32
CA ARG A 169 1.87 -8.75 9.76
C ARG A 169 2.79 -7.54 9.69
N TYR A 170 2.33 -6.51 9.01
CA TYR A 170 3.00 -5.24 8.84
C TYR A 170 2.22 -4.14 9.52
N GLN A 171 2.87 -3.38 10.40
CA GLN A 171 2.31 -2.21 11.06
C GLN A 171 2.88 -0.94 10.44
N ARG A 172 2.01 0.02 10.09
CA ARG A 172 2.47 1.32 9.58
C ARG A 172 3.23 2.07 10.68
N ILE A 173 4.40 2.60 10.33
CA ILE A 173 5.28 3.36 11.23
C ILE A 173 5.47 4.81 10.79
N SER A 174 5.10 5.16 9.55
CA SER A 174 5.15 6.53 9.05
C SER A 174 4.15 6.75 7.91
N ASP A 175 3.55 7.93 7.89
CA ASP A 175 2.72 8.43 6.80
C ASP A 175 3.54 9.21 5.75
N ASN A 176 4.84 9.37 5.98
CA ASN A 176 5.74 10.12 5.11
C ASN A 176 7.02 9.34 4.79
N TYR A 177 7.59 9.55 3.60
CA TYR A 177 8.92 9.09 3.23
C TYR A 177 9.69 10.17 2.44
N PRO A 178 11.00 10.39 2.66
CA PRO A 178 11.83 9.79 3.70
C PRO A 178 11.30 10.09 5.12
N ILE A 179 11.49 9.16 6.05
CA ILE A 179 11.10 9.39 7.45
C ILE A 179 12.06 10.45 8.00
N LYS A 180 11.55 11.65 8.30
CA LYS A 180 12.33 12.66 9.03
C LYS A 180 12.59 12.10 10.43
N LEU A 181 13.86 11.96 10.78
CA LEU A 181 14.31 11.66 12.14
C LEU A 181 13.96 12.81 13.09
#